data_AF-A0AAN9UAW0-F1
#
_entry.id   AF-A0AAN9UAW0-F1
#
_cell.length_a   1.000
_cell.length_b   1.000
_cell.length_c   1.000
_cell.angle_alpha   90.00
_cell.angle_beta   90.00
_cell.angle_gamma   90.00
#
_symmetry.space_group_name_H-M   'P 1'
#
loop_
_entity.id
_entity.type
_entity.pdbx_description
1 polymer ?
#
loop_
_entity_poly.entity_id
_entity_poly.type
_entity_poly.pdbx_seq_one_letter_code
_entity_poly.pdbx_strand_id
1 'polypeptide(L)'
;MVDEKAKPKLTLGAGLAHSEMALAYLLNNNYDLAIEYSIMARQINERTPEFLSGAYWPFFAIIHHAQALIGLNRHDDAEDLLLSTLHWREMKFGQNDTESFK
;
A
#
# COMPACT_ATOMS: atom_id res chain seq x y z
N MET A 1 27.47 13.48 -19.75
CA MET A 1 27.72 13.40 -18.30
C MET A 1 26.57 12.62 -17.70
N VAL A 2 26.82 11.40 -17.24
CA VAL A 2 25.82 10.60 -16.53
C VAL A 2 25.85 11.07 -15.09
N ASP A 3 24.72 11.55 -14.59
CA ASP A 3 24.60 12.07 -13.23
C ASP A 3 24.61 10.88 -12.24
N GLU A 4 25.80 10.49 -11.80
CA GLU A 4 26.07 9.36 -10.87
C GLU A 4 25.51 9.58 -9.44
N LYS A 5 24.74 10.65 -9.20
CA LYS A 5 24.09 10.92 -7.90
C LYS A 5 22.58 11.14 -7.98
N ALA A 6 21.94 10.77 -9.10
CA ALA A 6 20.48 10.72 -9.13
C ALA A 6 20.02 9.63 -8.15
N LYS A 7 19.42 10.03 -7.01
CA LYS A 7 18.71 9.09 -6.12
C LYS A 7 17.81 8.22 -7.00
N PRO A 8 17.79 6.89 -6.78
CA PRO A 8 16.98 6.00 -7.61
C PRO A 8 15.56 6.54 -7.66
N LYS A 9 15.00 6.67 -8.86
CA LYS A 9 13.63 7.14 -9.07
C LYS A 9 12.72 6.24 -8.23
N LEU A 10 11.92 6.83 -7.35
CA LEU A 10 10.91 6.07 -6.62
C LEU A 10 9.92 5.52 -7.65
N THR A 11 9.88 4.19 -7.77
CA THR A 11 9.01 3.49 -8.71
C THR A 11 7.94 2.72 -7.95
N LEU A 12 6.83 2.43 -8.61
CA LEU A 12 5.85 1.46 -8.11
C LEU A 12 6.50 0.12 -7.76
N GLY A 13 7.54 -0.30 -8.50
CA GLY A 13 8.29 -1.52 -8.22
C GLY A 13 9.01 -1.50 -6.87
N ALA A 14 9.56 -0.35 -6.46
CA ALA A 14 10.17 -0.22 -5.13
C ALA A 14 9.12 -0.29 -4.00
N GLY A 15 7.93 0.30 -4.21
CA GLY A 15 6.82 0.17 -3.28
C GLY A 15 6.28 -1.26 -3.20
N LEU A 16 6.16 -1.95 -4.33
CA LEU A 16 5.76 -3.35 -4.39
C LEU A 16 6.72 -4.26 -3.62
N ALA A 17 8.03 -4.08 -3.79
CA ALA A 17 9.02 -4.87 -3.05
C ALA A 17 8.86 -4.77 -1.52
N HIS A 18 8.57 -3.57 -1.00
CA HIS A 18 8.29 -3.39 0.43
C HIS A 18 6.94 -4.01 0.82
N SER A 19 5.93 -3.95 -0.06
CA SER A 19 4.64 -4.61 0.16
C SER A 19 4.76 -6.13 0.25
N GLU A 20 5.65 -6.75 -0.54
CA GLU A 20 5.95 -8.19 -0.46
C GLU A 20 6.69 -8.55 0.83
N MET A 21 7.62 -7.70 1.29
CA MET A 21 8.24 -7.87 2.61
C MET A 21 7.20 -7.79 3.73
N ALA A 22 6.26 -6.86 3.65
CA ALA A 22 5.16 -6.76 4.61
C ALA A 22 4.31 -8.03 4.64
N LEU A 23 3.99 -8.60 3.47
CA LEU A 23 3.27 -9.87 3.38
C LEU A 23 4.06 -11.01 4.03
N ALA A 24 5.36 -11.09 3.76
CA ALA A 24 6.22 -12.12 4.34
C ALA A 24 6.23 -12.05 5.88
N TYR A 25 6.33 -10.86 6.47
CA TYR A 25 6.26 -10.68 7.91
C TYR A 25 4.86 -10.97 8.49
N LEU A 26 3.81 -10.55 7.78
CA LEU A 26 2.43 -10.84 8.16
C LEU A 26 2.17 -12.35 8.26
N LEU A 27 2.61 -13.13 7.26
CA LEU A 27 2.46 -14.59 7.24
C LEU A 27 3.27 -15.31 8.33
N ASN A 28 4.27 -14.64 8.91
CA ASN A 28 5.04 -15.13 10.05
C ASN A 28 4.53 -14.58 11.40
N ASN A 29 3.34 -13.96 11.42
CA ASN A 29 2.75 -13.29 12.59
C ASN A 29 3.65 -12.20 13.19
N ASN A 30 4.61 -11.67 12.42
CA ASN A 30 5.43 -10.55 12.85
C ASN A 30 4.75 -9.24 12.42
N TYR A 31 3.68 -8.91 13.14
CA TYR A 31 2.77 -7.83 12.77
C TYR A 31 3.43 -6.45 12.81
N ASP A 32 4.35 -6.20 13.74
CA ASP A 32 5.06 -4.92 13.84
C ASP A 32 5.90 -4.64 12.58
N LEU A 33 6.68 -5.64 12.12
CA LEU A 33 7.46 -5.49 10.88
C LEU A 33 6.54 -5.46 9.64
N ALA A 34 5.43 -6.18 9.65
CA ALA A 34 4.44 -6.09 8.58
C ALA A 34 3.89 -4.66 8.43
N ILE A 35 3.60 -3.98 9.56
CA ILE A 35 3.18 -2.58 9.58
C ILE A 35 4.30 -1.66 9.06
N GLU A 36 5.53 -1.82 9.56
CA GLU A 36 6.68 -0.99 9.15
C GLU A 36 6.88 -1.02 7.63
N TYR A 37 6.98 -2.22 7.06
CA TYR A 37 7.19 -2.37 5.62
C TYR A 37 5.99 -1.91 4.78
N SER A 38 4.77 -2.08 5.29
CA SER A 38 3.56 -1.56 4.64
C SER A 38 3.57 -0.03 4.60
N ILE A 39 4.02 0.63 5.67
CA ILE A 39 4.16 2.10 5.71
C ILE A 39 5.23 2.56 4.72
N MET A 40 6.38 1.89 4.65
CA MET A 40 7.42 2.22 3.67
C MET A 40 6.90 2.09 2.22
N ALA A 41 6.20 0.99 1.92
CA ALA A 41 5.58 0.77 0.61
C ALA A 41 4.63 1.91 0.23
N ARG A 42 3.75 2.30 1.16
CA ARG A 42 2.83 3.43 0.97
C ARG A 42 3.55 4.75 0.73
N GLN A 43 4.53 5.09 1.57
CA GLN A 43 5.29 6.34 1.44
C GLN A 43 6.04 6.44 0.10
N ILE A 44 6.53 5.31 -0.42
CA ILE A 44 7.15 5.26 -1.76
C ILE A 44 6.08 5.50 -2.82
N ASN A 45 4.98 4.73 -2.77
CA ASN A 45 3.90 4.79 -3.75
C ASN A 45 3.19 6.15 -3.80
N GLU A 46 2.93 6.77 -2.65
CA GLU A 46 2.27 8.08 -2.54
C GLU A 46 3.08 9.22 -3.18
N ARG A 47 4.36 9.00 -3.46
CA ARG A 47 5.26 9.95 -4.15
C ARG A 47 5.39 9.67 -5.65
N THR A 48 4.78 8.60 -6.16
CA THR A 48 4.86 8.24 -7.58
C THR A 48 3.90 9.07 -8.43
N PRO A 49 4.24 9.39 -9.69
CA PRO A 49 3.33 10.07 -10.62
C PRO A 49 1.97 9.37 -10.78
N GLU A 50 1.94 8.04 -10.72
CA GLU A 50 0.75 7.22 -10.86
C GLU A 50 -0.22 7.43 -9.69
N PHE A 51 0.29 7.52 -8.46
CA PHE A 51 -0.54 7.90 -7.32
C PHE A 51 -1.01 9.35 -7.41
N LEU A 52 -0.09 10.28 -7.71
CA LEU A 52 -0.40 11.72 -7.76
C LEU A 52 -1.41 12.08 -8.85
N SER A 53 -1.45 11.32 -9.95
CA SER A 53 -2.45 11.45 -11.02
C SER A 53 -3.79 10.77 -10.69
N GLY A 54 -3.90 10.06 -9.57
CA GLY A 54 -5.07 9.25 -9.22
C GLY A 54 -5.25 8.02 -10.13
N ALA A 55 -4.20 7.61 -10.85
CA ALA A 55 -4.21 6.41 -11.67
C ALA A 55 -3.96 5.13 -10.85
N TYR A 56 -3.36 5.27 -9.66
CA TYR A 56 -2.95 4.16 -8.81
C TYR A 56 -3.32 4.38 -7.34
N TRP A 57 -3.60 3.27 -6.65
CA TRP A 57 -3.80 3.20 -5.21
C TRP A 57 -3.01 2.02 -4.63
N PRO A 58 -2.30 2.16 -3.49
CA PRO A 58 -1.43 1.11 -2.97
C PRO A 58 -2.19 0.01 -2.20
N PHE A 59 -3.11 -0.68 -2.89
CA PHE A 59 -4.01 -1.69 -2.31
C PHE A 59 -3.29 -2.72 -1.43
N PHE A 60 -2.28 -3.41 -1.97
CA PHE A 60 -1.58 -4.47 -1.24
C PHE A 60 -0.94 -3.96 0.05
N ALA A 61 -0.24 -2.83 0.00
CA ALA A 61 0.39 -2.25 1.18
C ALA A 61 -0.64 -1.83 2.24
N ILE A 62 -1.80 -1.29 1.83
CA ILE A 62 -2.86 -0.92 2.77
C ILE A 62 -3.51 -2.17 3.39
N ILE A 63 -3.78 -3.20 2.59
CA ILE A 63 -4.42 -4.43 3.06
C ILE A 63 -3.49 -5.18 4.04
N HIS A 64 -2.20 -5.33 3.71
CA HIS A 64 -1.25 -5.98 4.62
C HIS A 64 -1.12 -5.22 5.95
N HIS A 65 -1.12 -3.89 5.91
CA HIS A 65 -1.14 -3.04 7.11
C HIS A 65 -2.40 -3.32 7.94
N ALA A 66 -3.59 -3.25 7.34
CA ALA A 66 -4.85 -3.50 8.02
C ALA A 66 -4.91 -4.90 8.64
N GLN A 67 -4.43 -5.93 7.92
CA GLN A 67 -4.36 -7.31 8.43
C GLN A 67 -3.41 -7.44 9.62
N ALA A 68 -2.26 -6.76 9.59
CA ALA A 68 -1.34 -6.75 10.73
C ALA A 68 -1.94 -6.04 11.95
N LEU A 69 -2.67 -4.93 11.75
CA LEU A 69 -3.41 -4.25 12.81
C LEU A 69 -4.50 -5.15 13.41
N ILE A 70 -5.24 -5.88 12.59
CA ILE A 70 -6.20 -6.89 13.05
C ILE A 70 -5.50 -7.96 13.90
N GLY A 71 -4.34 -8.45 13.47
CA GLY A 71 -3.52 -9.41 14.23
C GLY A 71 -3.08 -8.89 15.60
N LEU A 72 -3.01 -7.57 15.77
CA LEU A 72 -2.70 -6.87 17.02
C LEU A 72 -3.94 -6.38 17.80
N ASN A 73 -5.15 -6.75 17.39
CA ASN A 73 -6.43 -6.27 17.95
C ASN A 73 -6.65 -4.75 17.84
N ARG A 74 -6.01 -4.09 16.87
CA ARG A 74 -6.19 -2.66 16.56
C ARG A 74 -7.22 -2.48 15.46
N HIS A 75 -8.47 -2.86 15.74
CA HIS A 75 -9.51 -2.97 14.73
C HIS A 75 -9.94 -1.62 14.15
N ASP A 76 -10.05 -0.58 14.98
CA ASP A 76 -10.44 0.76 14.53
C ASP A 76 -9.43 1.33 13.51
N ASP A 77 -8.14 1.20 13.80
CA ASP A 77 -7.06 1.63 12.89
C ASP A 77 -7.09 0.84 11.56
N ALA A 78 -7.46 -0.44 11.62
CA ALA A 78 -7.57 -1.28 10.43
C ALA A 78 -8.79 -0.88 9.58
N GLU A 79 -9.91 -0.57 10.22
CA GLU A 79 -11.13 -0.13 9.57
C GLU A 79 -10.89 1.17 8.79
N ASP A 80 -10.25 2.17 9.40
CA ASP A 80 -9.93 3.45 8.74
C ASP A 80 -9.15 3.25 7.43
N LEU A 81 -8.17 2.34 7.45
CA LEU A 81 -7.37 2.00 6.26
C LEU A 81 -8.22 1.33 5.18
N LEU A 82 -9.07 0.38 5.54
CA LEU A 82 -9.92 -0.34 4.60
C LEU A 82 -11.00 0.57 4.01
N LEU A 83 -11.62 1.43 4.82
CA LEU A 83 -12.59 2.42 4.38
C LEU A 83 -11.97 3.42 3.40
N SER A 84 -10.74 3.87 3.63
CA SER A 84 -10.04 4.75 2.66
C SER A 84 -9.86 4.10 1.29
N THR A 85 -9.67 2.77 1.28
CA THR A 85 -9.51 1.99 0.05
C THR A 85 -10.84 1.83 -0.69
N LEU A 86 -11.93 1.57 0.04
CA LEU A 86 -13.28 1.54 -0.54
C LEU A 86 -13.66 2.90 -1.11
N HIS A 87 -13.41 3.98 -0.36
CA HIS A 87 -13.68 5.34 -0.82
C HIS A 87 -12.93 5.68 -2.12
N TRP A 88 -11.64 5.33 -2.22
CA TRP A 88 -10.89 5.54 -3.45
C TRP A 88 -11.51 4.76 -4.64
N ARG A 89 -11.92 3.50 -4.42
CA ARG A 89 -12.58 2.70 -5.45
C ARG A 89 -13.89 3.34 -5.93
N GLU A 90 -14.74 3.78 -5.00
CA GLU A 90 -16.00 4.45 -5.33
C GLU A 90 -15.76 5.71 -6.18
N MET A 91 -14.74 6.51 -5.81
CA MET A 91 -14.36 7.71 -6.58
C MET A 91 -13.81 7.38 -7.96
N LYS A 92 -13.10 6.25 -8.12
CA LYS A 92 -12.44 5.87 -9.36
C LYS A 92 -13.37 5.18 -10.37
N PHE A 93 -14.22 4.27 -9.88
CA PHE A 93 -15.00 3.36 -10.72
C PHE A 93 -16.52 3.53 -10.57
N GLY A 94 -16.97 4.30 -9.57
CA GLY A 94 -18.38 4.45 -9.24
C GLY A 94 -18.88 3.46 -8.19
N GLN A 95 -20.11 3.65 -7.74
CA GLN A 95 -20.74 2.80 -6.73
C GLN A 95 -21.04 1.40 -7.28
N ASN A 96 -20.83 0.37 -6.45
CA ASN A 96 -21.07 -1.04 -6.75
C ASN A 96 -20.23 -1.61 -7.92
N ASP A 97 -19.10 -0.98 -8.22
CA ASP A 97 -18.15 -1.55 -9.17
C ASP A 97 -17.64 -2.93 -8.69
N THR A 98 -17.50 -3.86 -9.63
CA THR A 98 -16.97 -5.22 -9.42
C THR A 98 -15.73 -5.51 -10.25
N GLU A 99 -15.12 -4.48 -10.85
CA GLU A 99 -13.88 -4.63 -11.61
C GLU A 99 -12.77 -5.20 -10.73
N SER A 100 -12.36 -6.41 -11.09
CA SER A 100 -11.09 -6.99 -10.66
C SER A 100 -10.01 -6.51 -11.62
N PHE A 101 -8.84 -6.14 -11.10
CA PHE A 101 -7.65 -5.98 -11.94
C PHE A 101 -7.42 -7.31 -12.67
N LYS A 102 -7.51 -7.30 -14.01
CA LYS A 102 -7.19 -8.43 -14.88
C LYS A 102 -5.71 -8.43 -15.23
#